data_AF-A0A8S2SJG9-F1
#
_entry.id   AF-A0A8S2SJG9-F1
#
_cell.length_a   1.000
_cell.length_b   1.000
_cell.length_c   1.000
_cell.angle_alpha   90.00
_cell.angle_beta   90.00
_cell.angle_gamma   90.00
#
_symmetry.space_group_name_H-M   'P 1'
#
loop_
_entity.id
_entity.type
_entity.pdbx_description
1 polymer ?
#
loop_
_entity_poly.entity_id
_entity_poly.type
_entity_poly.pdbx_seq_one_letter_code
_entity_poly.pdbx_strand_id
1 'polypeptide(L)'
;MSKKHLIAYRHVSNCPKGLKCLNYRKRDHDHIKSFRHCRPVCSYDNSCINFHDKEHFTNTIHSFQPPCPLTPYNCSKYIEFI
;
A
#
# COMPACT_ATOMS: atom_id res chain seq x y z
N MET A 1 -9.53 1.07 -1.94
CA MET A 1 -10.27 2.28 -1.48
C MET A 1 -11.61 2.37 -2.21
N SER A 2 -12.71 2.53 -1.47
CA SER A 2 -14.07 2.59 -2.05
C SER A 2 -14.31 3.91 -2.81
N LYS A 3 -15.08 3.85 -3.91
CA LYS A 3 -15.51 5.03 -4.70
C LYS A 3 -16.19 6.10 -3.84
N LYS A 4 -16.94 5.68 -2.80
CA LYS A 4 -17.60 6.59 -1.84
C LYS A 4 -16.60 7.45 -1.07
N HIS A 5 -15.47 6.88 -0.64
CA HIS A 5 -14.41 7.61 0.06
C HIS A 5 -13.72 8.64 -0.85
N LEU A 6 -13.45 8.28 -2.10
CA LEU A 6 -12.81 9.21 -3.05
C LEU A 6 -13.67 10.47 -3.27
N ILE A 7 -14.99 10.29 -3.43
CA ILE A 7 -15.94 11.39 -3.61
C ILE A 7 -16.06 12.21 -2.33
N ALA A 8 -16.23 11.57 -1.17
CA ALA A 8 -16.41 12.26 0.11
C ALA A 8 -15.23 13.15 0.51
N TYR A 9 -14.01 12.74 0.19
CA TYR A 9 -12.78 13.44 0.58
C TYR A 9 -12.10 14.16 -0.59
N ARG A 10 -12.81 14.37 -1.71
CA ARG A 10 -12.33 15.08 -2.90
C ARG A 10 -10.98 14.56 -3.43
N HIS A 11 -10.75 13.25 -3.30
CA HIS A 11 -9.56 12.64 -3.85
C HIS A 11 -9.70 12.50 -5.36
N VAL A 12 -8.68 12.93 -6.10
CA VAL A 12 -8.59 12.62 -7.53
C VAL A 12 -8.39 11.12 -7.74
N SER A 13 -8.74 10.65 -8.94
CA SER A 13 -8.67 9.22 -9.26
C SER A 13 -7.23 8.70 -9.23
N ASN A 14 -7.05 7.39 -9.01
CA ASN A 14 -5.73 6.78 -9.12
C ASN A 14 -5.30 6.70 -10.59
N CYS A 15 -4.03 6.99 -10.87
CA CYS A 15 -3.45 6.77 -12.19
C CYS A 15 -3.39 5.26 -12.48
N PRO A 16 -3.86 4.80 -13.66
CA PRO A 16 -3.81 3.38 -14.02
C PRO A 16 -2.38 2.85 -14.15
N LYS A 17 -1.40 3.72 -14.44
CA LYS A 17 0.03 3.36 -14.53
C LYS A 17 0.76 3.44 -13.18
N GLY A 18 0.09 3.91 -12.11
CA GLY A 18 0.66 4.03 -10.76
C GLY A 18 2.03 4.71 -10.74
N LEU A 19 2.96 4.20 -9.93
CA LEU A 19 4.33 4.72 -9.84
C LEU A 19 5.16 4.55 -11.13
N LYS A 20 4.72 3.72 -12.09
CA LYS A 20 5.38 3.53 -13.38
C LYS A 20 4.91 4.55 -14.43
N CYS A 21 4.04 5.49 -14.08
CA CYS A 21 3.54 6.52 -15.00
C CYS A 21 4.67 7.44 -15.50
N LEU A 22 4.84 7.55 -16.81
CA LEU A 22 5.84 8.42 -17.42
C LEU A 22 5.56 9.91 -17.18
N ASN A 23 4.30 10.34 -17.25
CA ASN A 23 3.92 11.74 -17.01
C ASN A 23 4.25 12.16 -15.57
N TYR A 24 4.04 11.25 -14.61
CA TYR A 24 4.47 11.45 -13.23
C TYR A 24 5.98 11.61 -13.11
N ARG A 25 6.76 10.72 -13.75
CA ARG A 25 8.24 10.81 -13.75
C ARG A 25 8.76 12.09 -14.41
N LYS A 26 8.07 12.57 -15.46
CA LYS A 26 8.35 13.83 -16.15
C LYS A 26 7.85 15.07 -15.41
N ARG A 27 7.18 14.90 -14.26
CA ARG A 27 6.58 15.99 -13.47
C ARG A 27 5.61 16.86 -14.26
N ASP A 28 4.81 16.23 -15.12
CA ASP A 28 3.71 16.91 -15.79
C ASP A 28 2.70 17.44 -14.75
N HIS A 29 2.60 18.76 -14.65
CA HIS A 29 1.81 19.42 -13.62
C HIS A 29 0.31 19.15 -13.75
N ASP A 30 -0.21 19.08 -14.98
CA ASP A 30 -1.64 18.87 -15.20
C ASP A 30 -2.00 17.42 -14.87
N HIS A 31 -1.16 16.47 -15.30
CA HIS A 31 -1.35 15.06 -14.98
C HIS A 31 -1.28 14.79 -13.47
N ILE A 32 -0.36 15.44 -12.75
CA ILE A 32 -0.20 15.28 -11.30
C ILE A 32 -1.39 15.87 -10.52
N LYS A 33 -2.00 16.95 -11.01
CA LYS A 33 -3.21 17.51 -10.42
C LYS A 33 -4.43 16.60 -10.62
N SER A 34 -4.50 15.91 -11.75
CA SER A 34 -5.66 15.07 -12.10
C SER A 34 -5.59 13.64 -11.57
N PHE A 35 -4.40 13.12 -11.23
CA PHE A 35 -4.25 11.72 -10.84
C PHE A 35 -3.31 11.48 -9.66
N ARG A 36 -3.70 10.57 -8.77
CA ARG A 36 -2.85 10.08 -7.69
C ARG A 36 -1.98 8.94 -8.17
N HIS A 37 -0.71 8.95 -7.77
CA HIS A 37 0.27 7.91 -8.10
C HIS A 37 0.61 7.17 -6.81
N CYS A 38 -0.21 6.19 -6.45
CA CYS A 38 -0.03 5.38 -5.26
C CYS A 38 0.62 4.04 -5.61
N ARG A 39 1.27 3.41 -4.62
CA ARG A 39 1.62 1.99 -4.67
C ARG A 39 0.34 1.16 -4.73
N PRO A 40 0.35 0.01 -5.42
CA PRO A 40 -0.77 -0.93 -5.37
C PRO A 40 -0.97 -1.44 -3.94
N VAL A 41 -2.22 -1.71 -3.58
CA VAL A 41 -2.54 -2.39 -2.32
C VAL A 41 -2.15 -3.86 -2.47
N CYS A 42 -1.50 -4.42 -1.46
CA CYS A 42 -1.18 -5.85 -1.43
C CYS A 42 -2.47 -6.66 -1.45
N SER A 43 -2.56 -7.67 -2.31
CA SER A 43 -3.74 -8.53 -2.43
C SER A 43 -4.08 -9.29 -1.14
N TYR A 44 -3.08 -9.56 -0.31
CA TYR A 44 -3.23 -10.28 0.95
C TYR A 44 -3.38 -9.36 2.16
N ASP A 45 -3.12 -8.06 1.99
CA ASP A 45 -3.20 -7.02 3.03
C ASP A 45 -2.74 -7.54 4.41
N ASN A 46 -3.59 -7.52 5.46
CA ASN A 46 -3.29 -8.01 6.82
C ASN A 46 -2.75 -9.45 6.94
N SER A 47 -2.92 -10.27 5.91
CA SER A 47 -2.48 -11.67 5.87
C SER A 47 -1.33 -11.89 4.87
N CYS A 48 -0.64 -10.82 4.47
CA CYS A 48 0.45 -10.90 3.53
C CYS A 48 1.62 -11.72 4.10
N ILE A 49 1.82 -12.92 3.58
CA ILE A 49 2.95 -13.80 3.94
C ILE A 49 4.32 -13.28 3.46
N ASN A 50 4.32 -12.43 2.43
CA ASN A 50 5.53 -11.89 1.81
C ASN A 50 5.99 -10.58 2.48
N PHE A 51 5.48 -10.24 3.66
CA PHE A 51 5.85 -9.00 4.33
C PHE A 51 7.35 -8.93 4.71
N HIS A 52 8.03 -10.08 4.76
CA HIS A 52 9.48 -10.19 4.94
C HIS A 52 10.30 -9.78 3.73
N ASP A 53 9.72 -9.87 2.54
CA ASP A 53 10.36 -9.45 1.32
C ASP A 53 10.36 -7.92 1.28
N LYS A 54 11.55 -7.32 1.43
CA LYS A 54 11.73 -5.87 1.44
C LYS A 54 11.26 -5.22 0.15
N GLU A 55 11.43 -5.88 -1.00
CA GLU A 55 10.98 -5.35 -2.27
C GLU A 55 9.46 -5.32 -2.33
N HIS A 56 8.81 -6.44 -1.99
CA HIS A 56 7.35 -6.53 -1.91
C HIS A 56 6.77 -5.49 -0.94
N PHE A 57 7.31 -5.45 0.28
CA PHE A 57 6.85 -4.56 1.35
C PHE A 57 7.03 -3.08 0.97
N THR A 58 8.14 -2.75 0.30
CA THR A 58 8.39 -1.38 -0.17
C THR A 58 7.48 -1.01 -1.34
N ASN A 59 7.10 -1.95 -2.21
CA ASN A 59 6.35 -1.66 -3.43
C ASN A 59 4.82 -1.78 -3.28
N THR A 60 4.32 -2.32 -2.18
CA THR A 60 2.88 -2.50 -1.93
C THR A 60 2.42 -1.75 -0.68
N ILE A 61 1.15 -1.34 -0.66
CA ILE A 61 0.50 -0.77 0.52
C ILE A 61 -0.14 -1.91 1.30
N HIS A 62 0.13 -1.94 2.59
CA HIS A 62 -0.54 -2.81 3.55
C HIS A 62 -1.27 -1.95 4.58
N SER A 63 -2.40 -2.43 5.08
CA SER A 63 -3.23 -1.76 6.08
C SER A 63 -2.96 -2.26 7.51
N PHE A 64 -2.18 -3.33 7.69
CA PHE A 64 -1.83 -3.82 9.03
C PHE A 64 -0.78 -2.94 9.69
N GLN A 65 -0.84 -2.93 11.02
CA GLN A 65 0.21 -2.40 11.87
C GLN A 65 1.55 -3.08 11.58
N PRO A 66 2.70 -2.43 11.82
CA PRO A 66 4.01 -3.04 11.63
C PRO A 66 4.04 -4.46 12.19
N PRO A 67 4.42 -5.47 11.38
CA PRO A 67 4.41 -6.85 11.83
C PRO A 67 5.32 -6.99 13.05
N CYS A 68 4.98 -7.90 13.95
CA CYS A 68 5.82 -8.18 15.11
C CYS A 68 7.24 -8.49 14.62
N PRO A 69 8.31 -7.92 15.24
CA PRO A 69 9.69 -8.20 14.84
C PRO A 69 10.05 -9.68 14.85
N LEU A 70 9.27 -10.50 15.57
CA LEU A 70 9.47 -11.93 15.71
C LEU A 70 8.72 -12.75 14.66
N THR A 71 7.69 -12.23 13.98
CA THR A 71 7.08 -12.91 12.83
C THR A 71 8.16 -13.06 11.74
N PRO A 72 8.27 -14.20 11.02
CA PRO A 72 7.35 -15.33 10.94
C PRO A 72 7.60 -16.40 12.01
N TYR A 73 8.61 -16.20 12.86
CA TYR A 73 8.85 -17.05 14.02
C TYR A 73 7.78 -16.81 15.09
N ASN A 74 7.53 -17.81 15.93
CA ASN A 74 6.53 -17.67 16.99
C ASN A 74 6.96 -16.55 17.95
N CYS A 75 6.17 -15.47 17.97
CA CYS A 75 6.28 -14.45 18.99
C CYS A 75 5.90 -15.07 20.33
N SER A 76 6.85 -15.16 21.26
CA SER A 76 6.62 -15.75 22.60
C SER A 76 5.48 -15.06 23.35
N LYS A 77 5.32 -13.74 23.16
CA LYS A 77 4.22 -12.97 23.72
C LYS A 77 2.85 -13.37 23.17
N TYR A 78 2.74 -14.03 22.01
CA TYR A 78 1.46 -14.50 21.49
C TYR A 78 1.06 -15.85 22.10
N ILE A 79 2.03 -16.69 22.48
CA ILE A 79 1.80 -17.98 23.14
C ILE A 79 1.27 -17.79 24.57
N GLU A 80 1.61 -16.69 25.25
CA GLU A 80 1.16 -16.40 26.61
C GLU A 80 -0.31 -15.98 26.74
N PHE A 81 -1.02 -15.72 25.63
CA PHE A 81 -2.44 -15.30 25.62
C PHE A 81 -3.38 -16.27 24.89
N ILE A 82 -2.95 -17.52 24.67
CA ILE A 82 -3.81 -18.61 24.16
C ILE A 82 -4.15 -19.55 25.32
#